data_AF-A0AAU8HBI3-F1
#
_entry.id   AF-A0AAU8HBI3-F1
#
_cell.length_a   1.000
_cell.length_b   1.000
_cell.length_c   1.000
_cell.angle_alpha   90.00
_cell.angle_beta   90.00
_cell.angle_gamma   90.00
#
_symmetry.space_group_name_H-M   'P 1'
#
loop_
_entity.id
_entity.type
_entity.pdbx_description
1 polymer ?
#
loop_
_entity_poly.entity_id
_entity_poly.type
_entity_poly.pdbx_seq_one_letter_code
_entity_poly.pdbx_strand_id
1 'polypeptide(L)'
;MTETTNARKIAFATFVRRALDDARAMRAWSGTEVSRRTGVSRQTINRWVRGDWASDPEVERVVAFCEGLGLNPTTAFAALGWDRAAPQPANPTPPPMDPDVEALLRRLVDPNVSDAEKFHIRETIRYLAYRPTMPVDVGKRDRQAG
;
A
#
# COMPACT_ATOMS: atom_id res chain seq x y z
N MET A 1 13.72 10.83 -16.27
CA MET A 1 14.22 9.46 -15.97
C MET A 1 14.63 9.27 -14.50
N THR A 2 14.92 10.32 -13.72
CA THR A 2 15.24 10.23 -12.28
C THR A 2 14.01 9.96 -11.41
N GLU A 3 12.84 10.46 -11.81
CA GLU A 3 11.58 10.32 -11.08
C GLU A 3 11.11 8.85 -10.98
N THR A 4 11.24 8.08 -12.05
CA THR A 4 10.93 6.64 -12.04
C THR A 4 11.89 5.85 -11.15
N THR A 5 13.17 6.21 -11.13
CA THR A 5 14.17 5.58 -10.24
C THR A 5 13.90 5.90 -8.76
N ASN A 6 13.52 7.13 -8.44
CA ASN A 6 13.14 7.51 -7.08
C ASN A 6 11.86 6.80 -6.63
N ALA A 7 10.86 6.68 -7.52
CA ALA A 7 9.65 5.92 -7.24
C ALA A 7 9.94 4.44 -6.92
N ARG A 8 10.82 3.78 -7.71
CA ARG A 8 11.27 2.40 -7.44
C ARG A 8 11.97 2.27 -6.09
N LYS A 9 12.88 3.19 -5.77
CA LYS A 9 13.58 3.23 -4.49
C LYS A 9 12.61 3.34 -3.32
N ILE A 10 11.61 4.21 -3.41
CA ILE A 10 10.58 4.40 -2.38
C ILE A 10 9.70 3.16 -2.25
N ALA A 11 9.26 2.56 -3.37
CA ALA A 11 8.43 1.36 -3.38
C ALA A 11 9.16 0.18 -2.71
N PHE A 12 10.41 -0.07 -3.11
CA PHE A 12 11.22 -1.14 -2.52
C PHE A 12 11.55 -0.88 -1.04
N ALA A 13 11.90 0.35 -0.66
CA ALA A 13 12.11 0.72 0.74
C ALA A 13 10.86 0.49 1.60
N THR A 14 9.67 0.75 1.05
CA THR A 14 8.39 0.51 1.73
C THR A 14 8.10 -0.98 1.88
N PHE A 15 8.36 -1.77 0.85
CA PHE A 15 8.29 -3.23 0.91
C PHE A 15 9.20 -3.80 2.02
N VAL A 16 10.48 -3.39 2.03
CA VAL A 16 11.44 -3.90 3.03
C VAL A 16 11.05 -3.49 4.45
N ARG A 17 10.59 -2.25 4.66
CA ARG A 17 10.10 -1.79 5.98
C ARG A 17 8.94 -2.65 6.47
N ARG A 18 7.93 -2.86 5.62
CA ARG A 18 6.77 -3.69 5.94
C ARG A 18 7.18 -5.14 6.26
N ALA A 19 8.07 -5.73 5.46
CA ALA A 19 8.58 -7.06 5.71
C ALA A 19 9.28 -7.20 7.07
N LEU A 20 10.05 -6.19 7.48
CA LEU A 20 10.71 -6.16 8.79
C LEU A 20 9.71 -5.95 9.93
N ASP A 21 8.71 -5.08 9.74
CA ASP A 21 7.66 -4.83 10.72
C ASP A 21 6.81 -6.10 10.94
N ASP A 22 6.44 -6.80 9.87
CA ASP A 22 5.71 -8.08 9.94
C ASP A 22 6.55 -9.17 10.64
N ALA A 23 7.84 -9.27 10.30
CA ALA A 23 8.75 -10.21 10.97
C ALA A 23 8.90 -9.91 12.47
N ARG A 24 8.92 -8.61 12.84
CA ARG A 24 8.95 -8.18 14.24
C ARG A 24 7.63 -8.46 14.95
N ALA A 25 6.50 -8.16 14.33
CA ALA A 25 5.18 -8.31 14.94
C ALA A 25 4.77 -9.78 15.10
N MET A 26 5.00 -10.61 14.07
CA MET A 26 4.54 -12.00 14.06
C MET A 26 5.53 -12.97 14.70
N ARG A 27 6.83 -12.69 14.62
CA ARG A 27 7.89 -13.64 15.01
C ARG A 27 8.90 -13.09 16.02
N ALA A 28 8.71 -11.84 16.47
CA ALA A 28 9.65 -11.13 17.35
C ALA A 28 11.10 -11.10 16.82
N TRP A 29 11.28 -11.17 15.49
CA TRP A 29 12.61 -11.19 14.90
C TRP A 29 13.28 -9.81 15.00
N SER A 30 14.51 -9.80 15.52
CA SER A 30 15.36 -8.62 15.50
C SER A 30 16.06 -8.48 14.15
N GLY A 31 16.59 -7.29 13.83
CA GLY A 31 17.35 -7.10 12.59
C GLY A 31 18.58 -8.02 12.46
N THR A 32 19.14 -8.47 13.59
CA THR A 32 20.23 -9.46 13.61
C THR A 32 19.70 -10.87 13.28
N GLU A 33 18.52 -11.22 13.78
CA GLU A 33 17.85 -12.48 13.46
C GLU A 33 17.48 -12.56 11.98
N VAL A 34 16.93 -11.48 11.43
CA VAL A 34 16.62 -11.38 10.00
C VAL A 34 17.89 -11.55 9.16
N SER A 35 18.98 -10.92 9.56
CA SER A 35 20.26 -11.05 8.84
C SER A 35 20.78 -12.49 8.86
N ARG A 36 20.68 -13.17 10.01
CA ARG A 36 21.07 -14.59 10.14
C ARG A 36 20.20 -15.51 9.30
N ARG A 37 18.88 -15.28 9.26
CA ARG A 37 17.90 -16.10 8.53
C ARG A 37 17.99 -15.93 7.02
N THR A 38 18.22 -14.71 6.56
CA THR A 38 18.21 -14.34 5.13
C THR A 38 19.60 -14.41 4.48
N GLY A 39 20.67 -14.47 5.28
CA GLY A 39 22.05 -14.33 4.78
C GLY A 39 22.40 -12.92 4.30
N VAL A 40 21.45 -11.97 4.32
CA VAL A 40 21.67 -10.60 3.91
C VAL A 40 22.17 -9.78 5.09
N SER A 41 23.27 -9.05 4.92
CA SER A 41 23.83 -8.24 6.00
C SER A 41 22.87 -7.14 6.45
N ARG A 42 22.89 -6.82 7.74
CA ARG A 42 22.07 -5.74 8.31
C ARG A 42 22.38 -4.38 7.67
N GLN A 43 23.61 -4.16 7.21
CA GLN A 43 24.00 -2.95 6.48
C GLN A 43 23.29 -2.87 5.12
N THR A 44 23.24 -3.98 4.37
CA THR A 44 22.53 -4.06 3.09
C THR A 44 21.03 -3.81 3.27
N ILE A 45 20.41 -4.44 4.28
CA ILE A 45 18.99 -4.25 4.60
C ILE A 45 18.70 -2.79 4.96
N ASN A 46 19.52 -2.18 5.83
CA ASN A 46 19.36 -0.76 6.20
C ASN A 46 19.51 0.17 4.99
N ARG A 47 20.39 -0.16 4.05
CA ARG A 47 20.55 0.60 2.81
C ARG A 47 19.29 0.53 1.94
N TRP A 48 18.67 -0.65 1.84
CA TRP A 48 17.40 -0.82 1.13
C TRP A 48 16.25 -0.05 1.78
N VAL A 49 16.16 -0.07 3.11
CA VAL A 49 15.16 0.72 3.88
C VAL A 49 15.28 2.22 3.62
N ARG A 50 16.51 2.73 3.42
CA ARG A 50 16.77 4.14 3.13
C ARG A 50 16.60 4.51 1.65
N GLY A 51 16.50 3.52 0.75
CA GLY A 51 16.55 3.75 -0.69
C GLY A 51 17.91 4.28 -1.19
N ASP A 52 18.95 4.20 -0.36
CA ASP A 52 20.26 4.82 -0.57
C ASP A 52 21.26 3.85 -1.21
N TRP A 53 20.85 3.24 -2.32
CA TRP A 53 21.69 2.34 -3.10
C TRP A 53 22.07 2.99 -4.44
N ALA A 54 23.35 2.93 -4.77
CA ALA A 54 23.92 3.50 -5.99
C ALA A 54 23.66 2.63 -7.22
N SER A 55 23.65 1.31 -7.02
CA SER A 55 23.31 0.29 -8.03
C SER A 55 22.09 -0.49 -7.59
N ASP A 56 21.33 -1.00 -8.56
CA ASP A 56 20.20 -1.89 -8.33
C ASP A 56 20.60 -3.03 -7.38
N PRO A 57 19.74 -3.43 -6.42
CA PRO A 57 20.00 -4.57 -5.55
C PRO A 57 20.35 -5.84 -6.34
N GLU A 58 21.11 -6.75 -5.74
CA GLU A 58 21.39 -8.04 -6.37
C GLU A 58 20.16 -8.96 -6.29
N VAL A 59 19.76 -9.55 -7.41
CA VAL A 59 18.59 -10.44 -7.50
C VAL A 59 18.67 -11.57 -6.48
N GLU A 60 19.82 -12.24 -6.39
CA GLU A 60 20.06 -13.34 -5.45
C GLU A 60 19.83 -12.91 -3.99
N ARG A 61 20.27 -11.70 -3.62
CA ARG A 61 20.08 -11.16 -2.26
C ARG A 61 18.62 -10.83 -1.98
N VAL A 62 17.89 -10.34 -2.98
CA VAL A 62 16.46 -10.05 -2.85
C VAL A 62 15.66 -11.35 -2.70
N VAL A 63 16.01 -12.39 -3.45
CA VAL A 63 15.42 -13.74 -3.31
C VAL A 63 15.71 -14.30 -1.92
N ALA A 64 16.97 -14.34 -1.49
CA ALA A 64 17.35 -14.85 -0.17
C ALA A 64 16.68 -14.09 0.99
N PHE A 65 16.50 -12.77 0.85
CA PHE A 65 15.72 -11.96 1.79
C PHE A 65 14.26 -12.40 1.86
N CYS A 66 13.61 -12.58 0.72
CA CYS A 66 12.20 -12.98 0.67
C CYS A 66 12.02 -14.40 1.21
N GLU A 67 12.83 -15.36 0.75
CA GLU A 67 12.76 -16.76 1.19
C GLU A 67 13.04 -16.89 2.70
N GLY A 68 14.05 -16.19 3.21
CA GLY A 68 14.37 -16.20 4.64
C GLY A 68 13.28 -15.60 5.54
N LEU A 69 12.37 -14.81 4.97
CA LEU A 69 11.19 -14.26 5.64
C LEU A 69 9.89 -15.03 5.34
N GLY A 70 9.92 -15.99 4.41
CA GLY A 70 8.74 -16.69 3.90
C GLY A 70 7.84 -15.82 3.01
N LEU A 71 8.41 -14.83 2.32
CA LEU A 71 7.73 -13.94 1.39
C LEU A 71 7.94 -14.40 -0.05
N ASN A 72 7.01 -14.03 -0.95
CA ASN A 72 7.15 -14.29 -2.37
C ASN A 72 8.07 -13.25 -3.05
N PRO A 73 9.21 -13.65 -3.67
CA PRO A 73 10.13 -12.74 -4.35
C PRO A 73 9.51 -11.87 -5.45
N THR A 74 8.42 -12.33 -6.09
CA THR A 74 7.72 -11.57 -7.14
C THR A 74 7.22 -10.21 -6.64
N THR A 75 6.83 -10.10 -5.36
CA THR A 75 6.40 -8.83 -4.77
C THR A 75 7.55 -7.82 -4.67
N ALA A 76 8.76 -8.28 -4.37
CA ALA A 76 9.95 -7.45 -4.36
C ALA A 76 10.37 -7.04 -5.77
N PHE A 77 10.28 -7.95 -6.74
CA PHE A 77 10.61 -7.67 -8.14
C PHE A 77 9.67 -6.65 -8.78
N ALA A 78 8.38 -6.71 -8.45
CA ALA A 78 7.41 -5.69 -8.87
C ALA A 78 7.77 -4.30 -8.30
N ALA A 79 8.16 -4.23 -7.02
CA ALA A 79 8.60 -2.97 -6.40
C ALA A 79 9.90 -2.41 -7.03
N LEU A 80 10.78 -3.29 -7.50
CA LEU A 80 12.02 -2.96 -8.20
C LEU A 80 11.83 -2.69 -9.69
N GLY A 81 10.63 -2.92 -10.23
CA GLY A 81 10.33 -2.79 -11.66
C GLY A 81 11.16 -3.73 -12.53
N TRP A 82 11.68 -4.83 -11.97
CA TRP A 82 12.43 -5.85 -12.71
C TRP A 82 11.51 -6.79 -13.47
N ASP A 83 10.23 -6.79 -13.12
CA ASP A 83 9.23 -7.54 -13.83
C ASP A 83 8.72 -6.73 -15.03
N ARG A 84 9.31 -6.97 -16.20
CA ARG A 84 8.80 -6.44 -17.49
C ARG A 84 7.57 -7.20 -17.99
N ALA A 85 7.21 -8.34 -17.37
CA ALA A 85 6.16 -9.24 -17.84
C ALA A 85 5.08 -9.56 -16.79
N ALA A 86 5.29 -9.31 -15.50
CA ALA A 86 4.20 -9.48 -14.52
C ALA A 86 3.18 -8.35 -14.62
N PRO A 87 1.88 -8.69 -14.61
CA PRO A 87 0.85 -7.69 -14.37
C PRO A 87 1.19 -7.00 -13.03
N GLN A 88 1.12 -5.67 -13.02
CA GLN A 88 1.16 -4.88 -11.79
C GLN A 88 0.34 -5.63 -10.73
N PRO A 89 0.84 -5.83 -9.50
CA PRO A 89 -0.01 -6.35 -8.44
C PRO A 89 -1.23 -5.44 -8.39
N ALA A 90 -2.37 -5.99 -8.80
CA ALA A 90 -3.65 -5.34 -8.66
C ALA A 90 -3.69 -4.92 -7.19
N ASN A 91 -3.91 -3.63 -6.94
CA ASN A 91 -4.26 -3.14 -5.62
C ASN A 91 -5.23 -4.16 -5.00
N PRO A 92 -5.04 -4.56 -3.72
CA PRO A 92 -5.92 -5.53 -3.08
C PRO A 92 -7.34 -5.14 -3.45
N THR A 93 -8.04 -6.02 -4.18
CA THR A 93 -9.33 -5.71 -4.78
C THR A 93 -10.15 -5.11 -3.66
N PRO A 94 -10.50 -3.81 -3.72
CA PRO A 94 -11.31 -3.23 -2.68
C PRO A 94 -12.56 -4.11 -2.56
N PRO A 95 -13.14 -4.26 -1.34
CA PRO A 95 -14.40 -4.96 -1.18
C PRO A 95 -15.36 -4.51 -2.30
N PRO A 96 -16.18 -5.42 -2.86
CA PRO A 96 -16.99 -5.12 -4.05
C PRO A 96 -17.66 -3.77 -3.85
N MET A 97 -17.25 -2.82 -4.68
CA MET A 97 -17.65 -1.44 -4.54
C MET A 97 -19.15 -1.36 -4.77
N ASP A 98 -19.82 -0.51 -4.00
CA ASP A 98 -21.24 -0.27 -4.22
C ASP A 98 -21.47 0.13 -5.69
N PRO A 99 -22.46 -0.46 -6.39
CA PRO A 99 -22.68 -0.25 -7.82
C PRO A 99 -22.88 1.23 -8.17
N ASP A 100 -23.45 2.03 -7.26
CA ASP A 100 -23.63 3.46 -7.48
C ASP A 100 -22.29 4.21 -7.40
N VAL A 101 -21.42 3.82 -6.47
CA VAL A 101 -20.05 4.37 -6.38
C VAL A 101 -19.25 4.02 -7.63
N GLU A 102 -19.39 2.80 -8.13
CA GLU A 102 -18.74 2.39 -9.38
C GLU A 102 -19.25 3.20 -10.57
N ALA A 103 -20.57 3.43 -10.67
CA ALA A 103 -21.17 4.25 -11.71
C ALA A 103 -20.67 5.71 -11.66
N LEU A 104 -20.51 6.28 -10.46
CA LEU A 104 -19.94 7.62 -10.28
C LEU A 104 -18.49 7.68 -10.79
N LEU A 105 -17.66 6.66 -10.48
CA LEU A 105 -16.28 6.60 -10.98
C LEU A 105 -16.22 6.47 -12.50
N ARG A 106 -17.07 5.63 -13.11
CA ARG A 106 -17.16 5.50 -14.58
C ARG A 106 -17.50 6.85 -15.23
N ARG A 107 -18.46 7.60 -14.68
CA ARG A 107 -18.81 8.94 -15.18
C ARG A 107 -17.68 9.97 -15.02
N LEU A 108 -16.89 9.88 -13.96
CA LEU A 108 -15.76 10.79 -13.74
C LEU A 108 -14.60 10.62 -14.73
N VAL A 109 -14.41 9.40 -15.25
CA VAL A 109 -13.34 9.08 -16.22
C VAL A 109 -13.80 9.12 -17.68
N ASP A 110 -15.12 9.13 -17.94
CA ASP A 110 -15.68 9.18 -19.28
C ASP A 110 -15.38 10.52 -19.96
N PRO A 111 -14.65 10.55 -21.10
CA PRO A 111 -14.34 11.79 -21.82
C PRO A 111 -15.57 12.50 -22.39
N ASN A 112 -16.71 11.80 -22.56
CA ASN A 112 -17.94 12.38 -23.09
C ASN A 112 -18.77 13.12 -22.02
N VAL A 113 -18.43 12.96 -20.74
CA VAL A 113 -19.06 13.70 -19.65
C VAL A 113 -18.42 15.07 -19.51
N SER A 114 -19.26 16.10 -19.47
CA SER A 114 -18.81 17.51 -19.38
C SER A 114 -18.01 17.79 -18.10
N ASP A 115 -17.08 18.74 -18.17
CA ASP A 115 -16.28 19.14 -17.00
C ASP A 115 -17.14 19.72 -15.88
N ALA A 116 -18.23 20.43 -16.22
CA ALA A 116 -19.19 20.95 -15.26
C ALA A 116 -19.87 19.82 -14.46
N GLU A 117 -20.25 18.74 -15.14
CA GLU A 117 -20.86 17.57 -14.51
C GLU A 117 -19.86 16.80 -13.65
N LYS A 118 -18.63 16.58 -14.15
CA LYS A 118 -17.54 15.97 -13.35
C LYS A 118 -17.21 16.80 -12.11
N PHE A 119 -17.21 18.13 -12.23
CA PHE A 119 -16.99 19.04 -11.12
C PHE A 119 -18.10 18.89 -10.07
N HIS A 120 -19.37 18.88 -10.48
CA HIS A 120 -20.51 18.71 -9.58
C HIS A 120 -20.47 17.36 -8.84
N ILE A 121 -20.12 16.28 -9.55
CA ILE A 121 -19.97 14.94 -8.95
C ILE A 121 -18.86 14.97 -7.88
N ARG A 122 -17.68 15.51 -8.19
CA ARG A 122 -16.56 15.59 -7.23
C ARG A 122 -16.90 16.42 -6.00
N GLU A 123 -17.58 17.54 -6.19
CA GLU A 123 -17.96 18.42 -5.09
C GLU A 123 -18.99 17.75 -4.17
N THR A 124 -19.97 17.06 -4.74
CA THR A 124 -20.97 16.31 -3.97
C THR A 124 -20.33 15.19 -3.17
N ILE A 125 -19.43 14.41 -3.79
CA ILE A 125 -18.69 13.35 -3.08
C ILE A 125 -17.87 13.95 -1.94
N ARG A 126 -17.15 15.06 -2.17
CA ARG A 126 -16.37 15.75 -1.15
C ARG A 126 -17.25 16.22 0.00
N TYR A 127 -18.37 16.86 -0.29
CA TYR A 127 -19.33 17.31 0.72
C TYR A 127 -19.81 16.14 1.59
N LEU A 128 -20.24 15.03 0.97
CA LEU A 128 -20.75 13.88 1.70
C LEU A 128 -19.68 13.15 2.51
N ALA A 129 -18.47 13.01 1.97
CA ALA A 129 -17.37 12.29 2.61
C ALA A 129 -16.82 13.00 3.85
N TYR A 130 -16.87 14.34 3.86
CA TYR A 130 -16.30 15.15 4.95
C TYR A 130 -17.37 15.84 5.82
N ARG A 131 -18.64 15.46 5.68
CA ARG A 131 -19.69 16.01 6.52
C ARG A 131 -19.43 15.66 8.00
N PRO A 132 -19.57 16.61 8.95
CA PRO A 132 -19.56 16.28 10.37
C PRO A 132 -20.66 15.25 10.67
N THR A 133 -20.32 14.15 11.35
CA THR A 133 -21.33 13.22 11.84
C THR A 133 -22.13 13.92 12.94
N MET A 134 -23.40 14.23 12.67
CA MET A 134 -24.31 14.73 13.70
C MET A 134 -24.35 13.71 14.85
N PRO A 135 -24.15 14.12 16.11
CA PRO A 135 -24.30 13.22 17.24
C PRO A 135 -25.74 12.68 17.22
N VAL A 136 -25.85 11.35 17.18
CA VAL A 136 -27.13 10.67 17.34
C VAL A 136 -27.55 10.91 18.77
N ASP A 137 -28.54 11.78 18.98
CA ASP A 137 -29.13 12.02 20.29
C ASP A 137 -29.82 10.72 20.73
N VAL A 138 -29.12 9.90 21.51
CA VAL A 138 -29.69 8.72 22.15
C VAL A 138 -30.55 9.24 23.30
N GLY A 139 -31.75 9.68 22.93
CA GLY A 139 -32.82 10.07 23.84
C GLY A 139 -33.10 8.95 24.83
N LYS A 140 -32.52 9.11 26.01
CA LYS A 140 -32.71 8.33 27.23
C LYS A 140 -34.20 8.31 27.58
N ARG A 141 -34.94 7.29 27.14
CA ARG A 141 -36.23 6.93 27.74
C ARG A 141 -35.94 5.98 28.89
N ASP A 142 -35.50 6.56 30.01
CA ASP A 142 -35.51 5.86 31.29
C ASP A 142 -36.95 5.46 31.61
N ARG A 143 -37.09 4.18 31.97
CA ARG A 143 -38.27 3.61 32.61
C ARG A 143 -38.70 4.50 33.77
N GLN A 144 -39.95 4.94 33.75
CA GLN A 144 -40.66 5.24 34.98
C GLN A 144 -41.71 4.14 35.17
N ALA A 145 -41.32 3.14 35.94
CA ALA A 145 -42.24 2.36 36.74
C ALA A 145 -42.54 3.18 38.00
N GLY A 146 -43.81 3.27 38.35
CA GLY A 146 -44.32 4.04 39.50
C GLY A 146 -45.80 4.32 39.30
#